data_AF-A0A3N2D1F1-F1
#
_entry.id   AF-A0A3N2D1F1-F1
#
_cell.length_a   1.000
_cell.length_b   1.000
_cell.length_c   1.000
_cell.angle_alpha   90.00
_cell.angle_beta   90.00
_cell.angle_gamma   90.00
#
_symmetry.space_group_name_H-M   'P 1'
#
loop_
_entity.id
_entity.type
_entity.pdbx_description
1 polymer ?
#
loop_
_entity_poly.entity_id
_entity_poly.type
_entity_poly.pdbx_seq_one_letter_code
_entity_poly.pdbx_strand_id
1 'polypeptide(L)'
;MNRGLAAAVCVLIALVALGAMWWGWRRRARRTGAGLAELTEPWEPFPADARGGLVVEGIYVSTTTAGDWLDRIAAAGLGVRSAVTAYVDERGLLLARRGAPDVAVPARDLVVARRERGIAGKVADAGGLVVVRWRLGDRELDTGVRPRYSRDLDRLVDAVNTLAPGEPSAPPDAPTAPLDSPAGTTQKGQPTA
;
A
#
# COMPACT_ATOMS: atom_id res chain seq x y z
N MET A 1 51.19 1.21 -21.58
CA MET A 1 50.08 1.49 -20.64
C MET A 1 50.21 0.55 -19.45
N ASN A 2 50.48 1.09 -18.26
CA ASN A 2 50.83 0.32 -17.08
C ASN A 2 49.60 -0.44 -16.55
N ARG A 3 49.62 -1.77 -16.66
CA ARG A 3 48.51 -2.66 -16.25
C ARG A 3 48.06 -2.41 -14.80
N GLY A 4 48.99 -2.04 -13.92
CA GLY A 4 48.69 -1.66 -12.53
C GLY A 4 47.89 -0.36 -12.39
N LEU A 5 48.10 0.61 -13.28
CA LEU A 5 47.36 1.88 -13.29
C LEU A 5 45.93 1.67 -13.81
N ALA A 6 45.76 0.82 -14.84
CA ALA A 6 44.45 0.40 -15.30
C ALA A 6 43.67 -0.38 -14.24
N ALA A 7 44.32 -1.32 -13.52
CA ALA A 7 43.71 -2.07 -12.44
C ALA A 7 43.28 -1.15 -11.27
N ALA A 8 44.12 -0.20 -10.87
CA ALA A 8 43.80 0.76 -9.82
C ALA A 8 42.59 1.64 -10.17
N VAL A 9 42.50 2.08 -11.44
CA VAL A 9 41.35 2.86 -11.93
C VAL A 9 40.06 2.03 -11.92
N CYS A 10 40.10 0.77 -12.35
CA CYS A 10 38.93 -0.12 -12.29
C CYS A 10 38.44 -0.35 -10.86
N VAL A 11 39.36 -0.58 -9.91
CA VAL A 11 39.02 -0.75 -8.49
C VAL A 11 38.41 0.53 -7.92
N LEU A 12 38.96 1.70 -8.26
CA LEU A 12 38.41 2.98 -7.81
C LEU A 12 36.99 3.19 -8.34
N ILE A 13 36.74 2.92 -9.63
CA ILE A 13 35.39 3.01 -10.22
C ILE A 13 34.42 2.05 -9.53
N ALA A 14 34.84 0.80 -9.28
CA ALA A 14 34.02 -0.18 -8.58
C ALA A 14 33.65 0.29 -7.16
N LEU A 15 34.61 0.84 -6.41
CA LEU A 15 34.35 1.37 -5.07
C LEU A 15 33.39 2.58 -5.09
N VAL A 16 33.53 3.49 -6.05
CA VAL A 16 32.62 4.62 -6.22
C VAL A 16 31.21 4.14 -6.59
N ALA A 17 31.09 3.17 -7.50
CA ALA A 17 29.82 2.60 -7.89
C ALA A 17 29.12 1.91 -6.70
N LEU A 18 29.86 1.10 -5.93
CA LEU A 18 29.35 0.45 -4.72
C LEU A 18 28.95 1.48 -3.65
N GLY A 19 29.74 2.53 -3.46
CA GLY A 19 29.43 3.62 -2.53
C GLY A 19 28.18 4.40 -2.92
N ALA A 20 28.03 4.73 -4.21
CA ALA A 20 26.84 5.39 -4.75
C ALA A 20 25.58 4.52 -4.62
N MET A 21 25.71 3.22 -4.87
CA MET A 21 24.64 2.24 -4.73
C MET A 21 24.22 2.08 -3.26
N TRP A 22 25.18 1.96 -2.34
CA TRP A 22 24.94 1.94 -0.91
C TRP A 22 24.29 3.24 -0.40
N TRP A 23 24.75 4.40 -0.89
CA TRP A 23 24.13 5.69 -0.55
C TRP A 23 22.70 5.77 -1.10
N GLY A 24 22.47 5.32 -2.33
CA GLY A 24 21.15 5.24 -2.96
C GLY A 24 20.19 4.38 -2.14
N TRP A 25 20.65 3.21 -1.69
CA TRP A 25 19.91 2.31 -0.81
C TRP A 25 19.64 2.95 0.55
N ARG A 26 20.64 3.60 1.17
CA ARG A 26 20.49 4.25 2.47
C ARG A 26 19.59 5.49 2.40
N ARG A 27 19.56 6.21 1.28
CA ARG A 27 18.68 7.37 1.05
C ARG A 27 17.26 6.92 0.72
N ARG A 28 17.09 5.76 0.06
CA ARG A 28 15.78 5.11 -0.11
C ARG A 28 15.26 4.60 1.23
N ALA A 29 16.06 3.84 1.97
CA ALA A 29 15.70 3.33 3.30
C ALA A 29 15.35 4.45 4.31
N ARG A 30 16.07 5.57 4.30
CA ARG A 30 15.75 6.74 5.14
C ARG A 30 14.44 7.43 4.74
N ARG A 31 14.17 7.56 3.44
CA ARG A 31 12.90 8.12 2.94
C ARG A 31 11.73 7.18 3.21
N THR A 32 11.93 5.88 3.02
CA THR A 32 10.91 4.87 3.30
C THR A 32 10.67 4.74 4.80
N GLY A 33 11.70 4.82 5.65
CA GLY A 33 11.69 4.58 7.10
C GLY A 33 11.20 5.71 8.00
N ALA A 34 11.18 6.96 7.52
CA ALA A 34 10.78 8.12 8.35
C ALA A 34 9.33 7.97 8.82
N GLY A 35 9.06 8.13 10.12
CA GLY A 35 7.71 8.00 10.71
C GLY A 35 7.23 6.56 10.98
N LEU A 36 7.92 5.51 10.49
CA LEU A 36 7.49 4.13 10.78
C LEU A 36 7.69 3.70 12.24
N ALA A 37 8.58 4.38 12.97
CA ALA A 37 8.75 4.12 14.40
C ALA A 37 7.46 4.40 15.18
N GLU A 38 6.71 5.43 14.79
CA GLU A 38 5.45 5.83 15.41
C GLU A 38 4.34 4.78 15.21
N LEU A 39 4.43 3.96 14.15
CA LEU A 39 3.50 2.85 13.91
C LEU A 39 3.72 1.66 14.83
N THR A 40 4.94 1.54 15.35
CA THR A 40 5.38 0.42 16.18
C THR A 40 5.34 0.77 17.67
N GLU A 41 5.01 2.03 18.00
CA GLU A 41 4.71 2.44 19.36
C GLU A 41 3.58 1.55 19.89
N PRO A 42 3.73 0.95 21.09
CA PRO A 42 2.72 0.07 21.65
C PRO A 42 1.39 0.82 21.78
N TRP A 43 0.44 0.49 20.91
CA TRP A 43 -0.94 0.91 21.10
C TRP A 43 -1.50 0.13 22.30
N GLU A 44 -2.21 0.80 23.20
CA GLU A 44 -2.82 0.11 24.34
C GLU A 44 -3.71 -1.03 23.82
N PRO A 45 -3.52 -2.28 24.28
CA PRO A 45 -4.34 -3.40 23.85
C PRO A 45 -5.82 -3.04 23.99
N PHE A 46 -6.57 -3.16 22.90
CA PHE A 46 -8.01 -2.93 22.96
C PHE A 46 -8.59 -3.90 23.99
N PRO A 47 -9.38 -3.42 24.96
CA PRO A 47 -10.13 -4.30 25.83
C PRO A 47 -10.93 -5.25 24.93
N ALA A 48 -10.82 -6.57 25.15
CA ALA A 48 -11.47 -7.60 24.34
C ALA A 48 -13.01 -7.43 24.30
N ASP A 49 -13.53 -6.56 25.17
CA ASP A 49 -14.89 -6.16 25.44
C ASP A 49 -15.23 -4.73 24.97
N ALA A 50 -14.43 -4.11 24.09
CA ALA A 50 -14.75 -2.83 23.46
C ALA A 50 -16.10 -2.93 22.72
N ARG A 51 -17.17 -2.56 23.43
CA ARG A 51 -18.56 -2.60 22.96
C ARG A 51 -18.69 -1.67 21.76
N GLY A 52 -18.57 -2.22 20.55
CA GLY A 52 -18.67 -1.47 19.30
C GLY A 52 -17.53 -1.71 18.30
N GLY A 53 -16.42 -2.35 18.71
CA GLY A 53 -15.32 -2.65 17.81
C GLY A 53 -15.53 -3.93 16.97
N LEU A 54 -15.06 -3.92 15.72
CA LEU A 54 -15.01 -5.11 14.87
C LEU A 54 -13.66 -5.83 15.06
N VAL A 55 -13.71 -7.15 15.24
CA VAL A 55 -12.53 -8.02 15.32
C VAL A 55 -12.55 -9.01 14.16
N VAL A 56 -11.47 -9.05 13.38
CA VAL A 56 -11.32 -9.94 12.23
C VAL A 56 -9.97 -10.65 12.27
N GLU A 57 -10.00 -11.97 12.31
CA GLU A 57 -8.79 -12.79 12.12
C GLU A 57 -8.43 -12.91 10.64
N GLY A 58 -7.15 -12.93 10.33
CA GLY A 58 -6.69 -13.08 8.97
C GLY A 58 -5.18 -13.24 8.83
N ILE A 59 -4.72 -12.97 7.61
CA ILE A 59 -3.31 -12.95 7.24
C ILE A 59 -2.95 -11.55 6.76
N TYR A 60 -1.98 -10.93 7.42
CA TYR A 60 -1.33 -9.74 6.92
C TYR A 60 -0.45 -10.14 5.74
N VAL A 61 -0.61 -9.46 4.60
CA VAL A 61 0.11 -9.77 3.37
C VAL A 61 1.36 -8.92 3.24
N SER A 62 1.18 -7.61 3.14
CA SER A 62 2.25 -6.61 3.01
C SER A 62 1.66 -5.21 3.05
N THR A 63 2.49 -4.21 3.36
CA THR A 63 2.20 -2.81 3.06
C THR A 63 3.06 -2.31 1.89
N THR A 64 2.45 -1.56 1.00
CA THR A 64 3.10 -0.92 -0.16
C THR A 64 2.84 0.58 -0.14
N THR A 65 3.61 1.33 -0.92
CA THR A 65 3.27 2.72 -1.25
C THR A 65 1.97 2.74 -2.07
N ALA A 66 1.06 3.68 -1.79
CA ALA A 66 -0.19 3.80 -2.55
C ALA A 66 0.11 4.05 -4.04
N GLY A 67 -0.59 3.32 -4.92
CA GLY A 67 -0.40 3.41 -6.38
C GLY A 67 0.85 2.70 -6.94
N ASP A 68 1.84 2.39 -6.11
CA ASP A 68 3.01 1.58 -6.50
C ASP A 68 3.02 0.23 -5.78
N TRP A 69 2.33 -0.73 -6.38
CA TRP A 69 2.20 -2.08 -5.84
C TRP A 69 3.53 -2.84 -5.81
N LEU A 70 4.54 -2.46 -6.59
CA LEU A 70 5.84 -3.13 -6.58
C LEU A 70 6.79 -2.59 -5.49
N ASP A 71 6.55 -1.38 -5.00
CA ASP A 71 7.31 -0.77 -3.90
C ASP A 71 6.89 -1.36 -2.54
N ARG A 72 7.36 -2.57 -2.26
CA ARG A 72 7.18 -3.23 -0.96
C ARG A 72 7.98 -2.53 0.11
N ILE A 73 7.30 -2.10 1.16
CA ILE A 73 7.95 -1.50 2.32
C ILE A 73 8.42 -2.60 3.25
N ALA A 74 9.70 -2.98 3.14
CA ALA A 74 10.31 -3.96 4.04
C ALA A 74 10.71 -3.37 5.41
N ALA A 75 10.67 -2.04 5.56
CA ALA A 75 11.00 -1.35 6.81
C ALA A 75 9.97 -1.67 7.92
N ALA A 76 10.43 -1.65 9.18
CA ALA A 76 9.61 -1.89 10.39
C ALA A 76 8.75 -3.18 10.34
N GLY A 77 9.19 -4.20 9.61
CA GLY A 77 8.46 -5.47 9.50
C GLY A 77 7.18 -5.40 8.64
N LEU A 78 6.94 -4.30 7.91
CA LEU A 78 5.77 -4.16 7.02
C LEU A 78 5.83 -5.05 5.75
N GLY A 79 6.96 -5.69 5.49
CA GLY A 79 7.10 -6.69 4.44
C GLY A 79 6.84 -8.13 4.90
N VAL A 80 6.68 -8.35 6.21
CA VAL A 80 6.60 -9.70 6.78
C VAL A 80 5.17 -10.20 6.78
N ARG A 81 4.92 -11.26 6.00
CA ARG A 81 3.63 -11.95 6.01
C ARG A 81 3.43 -12.65 7.35
N SER A 82 2.35 -12.34 8.05
CA SER A 82 2.07 -12.86 9.39
C SER A 82 0.60 -13.19 9.59
N ALA A 83 0.29 -14.03 10.58
CA ALA A 83 -1.06 -14.09 11.12
C ALA A 83 -1.37 -12.74 11.78
N VAL A 84 -2.58 -12.24 11.60
CA VAL A 84 -3.01 -10.95 12.12
C VAL A 84 -4.42 -11.02 12.66
N THR A 85 -4.66 -10.29 13.74
CA THR A 85 -6.01 -9.95 14.19
C THR A 85 -6.19 -8.45 13.98
N ALA A 86 -7.13 -8.09 13.11
CA ALA A 86 -7.51 -6.71 12.84
C ALA A 86 -8.59 -6.29 13.83
N TYR A 87 -8.35 -5.20 14.55
CA TYR A 87 -9.28 -4.54 15.45
C TYR A 87 -9.63 -3.18 14.87
N VAL A 88 -10.92 -2.90 14.73
CA VAL A 88 -11.42 -1.63 14.21
C VAL A 88 -12.38 -1.04 15.24
N ASP A 89 -12.10 0.15 15.75
CA ASP A 89 -13.00 0.90 16.62
C ASP A 89 -12.92 2.41 16.34
N GLU A 90 -13.62 3.23 17.13
CA GLU A 90 -13.64 4.69 16.99
C GLU A 90 -12.24 5.36 16.99
N ARG A 91 -11.22 4.71 17.56
CA ARG A 91 -9.85 5.22 17.61
C ARG A 91 -9.07 4.94 16.32
N GLY A 92 -9.45 3.89 15.58
CA GLY A 92 -8.83 3.54 14.31
C GLY A 92 -8.71 2.03 14.06
N LEU A 93 -7.66 1.65 13.34
CA LEU A 93 -7.35 0.28 12.95
C LEU A 93 -6.06 -0.20 13.63
N LEU A 94 -6.14 -1.27 14.41
CA LEU A 94 -4.98 -2.00 14.93
C LEU A 94 -4.85 -3.36 14.25
N LEU A 95 -3.66 -3.64 13.74
CA LEU A 95 -3.28 -4.93 13.19
C LEU A 95 -2.30 -5.60 14.15
N ALA A 96 -2.83 -6.44 15.04
CA ALA A 96 -2.02 -7.23 15.97
C ALA A 96 -1.39 -8.41 15.22
N ARG A 97 -0.08 -8.37 14.99
CA ARG A 97 0.63 -9.33 14.13
C ARG A 97 1.42 -10.32 14.97
N ARG A 98 1.34 -11.60 14.61
CA ARG A 98 2.14 -12.63 15.26
C ARG A 98 3.49 -12.79 14.55
N GLY A 99 4.58 -12.51 15.26
CA GLY A 99 5.95 -12.67 14.75
C GLY A 99 6.45 -11.51 13.90
N ALA A 100 5.72 -10.40 13.87
CA ALA A 100 6.13 -9.11 13.34
C ALA A 100 5.55 -8.01 14.27
N PRO A 101 6.10 -6.78 14.28
CA PRO A 101 5.58 -5.72 15.14
C PRO A 101 4.12 -5.38 14.81
N ASP A 102 3.34 -4.87 15.75
CA ASP A 102 1.97 -4.45 15.47
C ASP A 102 1.95 -3.22 14.55
N VAL A 103 0.81 -2.98 13.90
CA VAL A 103 0.61 -1.76 13.09
C VAL A 103 -0.67 -1.09 13.57
N ALA A 104 -0.53 0.07 14.19
CA ALA A 104 -1.65 0.91 14.59
C ALA A 104 -1.80 2.09 13.61
N VAL A 105 -3.03 2.33 13.17
CA VAL A 105 -3.40 3.41 12.27
C VAL A 105 -4.56 4.19 12.91
N PRO A 106 -4.33 5.43 13.36
CA PRO A 106 -5.39 6.28 13.91
C PRO A 106 -6.51 6.55 12.90
N ALA A 107 -7.73 6.75 13.37
CA ALA A 107 -8.89 7.01 12.50
C ALA A 107 -8.68 8.22 11.57
N ARG A 108 -8.03 9.28 12.06
CA ARG A 108 -7.65 10.48 11.29
C ARG A 108 -6.74 10.21 10.09
N ASP A 109 -5.98 9.12 10.16
CA ASP A 109 -4.98 8.75 9.15
C ASP A 109 -5.55 7.71 8.17
N LEU A 110 -6.73 7.14 8.44
CA LEU A 110 -7.44 6.26 7.51
C LEU A 110 -8.00 7.06 6.33
N VAL A 111 -7.86 6.52 5.12
CA VAL A 111 -8.37 7.16 3.89
C VAL A 111 -9.52 6.35 3.31
N VAL A 112 -9.27 5.08 2.98
CA VAL A 112 -10.30 4.21 2.37
C VAL A 112 -9.90 2.75 2.50
N ALA A 113 -10.88 1.88 2.73
CA ALA A 113 -10.74 0.43 2.56
C ALA A 113 -11.48 -0.04 1.30
N ARG A 114 -10.85 -0.95 0.56
CA ARG A 114 -11.40 -1.54 -0.66
C ARG A 114 -11.08 -3.02 -0.76
N ARG A 115 -11.93 -3.76 -1.47
CA ARG A 115 -11.64 -5.14 -1.85
C ARG A 115 -10.75 -5.14 -3.08
N GLU A 116 -9.69 -5.91 -3.04
CA GLU A 116 -8.85 -6.16 -4.21
C GLU A 116 -8.65 -7.65 -4.45
N ARG A 117 -8.33 -7.98 -5.69
CA ARG A 117 -7.95 -9.34 -6.10
C ARG A 117 -6.47 -9.63 -5.87
N GLY A 118 -5.68 -8.68 -5.36
CA GLY A 118 -4.28 -8.90 -5.03
C GLY A 118 -3.57 -7.61 -4.67
N ILE A 119 -2.42 -7.73 -3.99
CA ILE A 119 -1.50 -6.63 -3.70
C ILE A 119 -0.08 -7.12 -3.96
N ALA A 120 0.79 -6.22 -4.43
CA ALA A 120 2.21 -6.49 -4.62
C ALA A 120 2.56 -7.73 -5.46
N GLY A 121 1.86 -7.90 -6.59
CA GLY A 121 2.12 -8.97 -7.56
C GLY A 121 1.64 -10.33 -7.12
N LYS A 122 0.90 -10.39 -6.01
CA LYS A 122 0.28 -11.60 -5.53
C LYS A 122 -1.21 -11.53 -5.77
N VAL A 123 -1.64 -12.15 -6.86
CA VAL A 123 -3.07 -12.39 -7.14
C VAL A 123 -3.56 -13.34 -6.06
N ALA A 124 -4.48 -12.87 -5.23
CA ALA A 124 -5.25 -13.69 -4.32
C ALA A 124 -6.47 -14.23 -5.09
N ASP A 125 -6.77 -15.51 -4.91
CA ASP A 125 -7.97 -16.10 -5.49
C ASP A 125 -9.21 -15.30 -5.06
N ALA A 126 -10.01 -14.90 -6.05
CA ALA A 126 -11.37 -14.39 -5.90
C ALA A 126 -11.63 -13.16 -5.00
N GLY A 127 -10.73 -12.16 -4.95
CA GLY A 127 -11.06 -10.89 -4.27
C GLY A 127 -11.10 -10.99 -2.74
N GLY A 128 -10.43 -12.00 -2.17
CA GLY A 128 -10.34 -12.22 -0.73
C GLY A 128 -9.38 -11.28 0.00
N LEU A 129 -8.95 -10.17 -0.60
CA LEU A 129 -8.03 -9.22 0.03
C LEU A 129 -8.76 -7.91 0.31
N VAL A 130 -8.63 -7.42 1.54
CA VAL A 130 -8.95 -6.04 1.90
C VAL A 130 -7.67 -5.23 1.85
N VAL A 131 -7.67 -4.16 1.08
CA VAL A 131 -6.61 -3.17 1.04
C VAL A 131 -7.10 -1.93 1.77
N VAL A 132 -6.42 -1.58 2.85
CA VAL A 132 -6.67 -0.37 3.62
C VAL A 132 -5.63 0.67 3.23
N ARG A 133 -6.07 1.80 2.70
CA ARG A 133 -5.26 2.98 2.43
C ARG A 133 -5.27 3.91 3.63
N TRP A 134 -4.10 4.39 4.01
CA TRP A 134 -3.90 5.28 5.14
C TRP A 134 -2.68 6.18 4.94
N ARG A 135 -2.61 7.27 5.70
CA ARG A 135 -1.58 8.31 5.60
C ARG A 135 -0.50 8.12 6.66
N LEU A 136 0.75 8.29 6.25
CA LEU A 136 1.91 8.36 7.14
C LEU A 136 2.68 9.64 6.84
N GLY A 137 2.33 10.71 7.56
CA GLY A 137 2.76 12.07 7.23
C GLY A 137 2.24 12.46 5.84
N ASP A 138 3.16 12.80 4.93
CA ASP A 138 2.84 13.22 3.56
C ASP A 138 2.68 12.06 2.56
N ARG A 139 2.72 10.81 3.03
CA ARG A 139 2.69 9.61 2.17
C ARG A 139 1.40 8.83 2.38
N GLU A 140 0.92 8.21 1.32
CA GLU A 140 -0.16 7.23 1.40
C GLU A 140 0.39 5.82 1.26
N LEU A 141 -0.10 4.93 2.11
CA LEU A 141 0.32 3.53 2.19
C LEU A 141 -0.92 2.64 2.03
N ASP A 142 -0.76 1.55 1.28
CA ASP A 142 -1.78 0.53 1.07
C ASP A 142 -1.37 -0.73 1.86
N THR A 143 -2.16 -1.12 2.86
CA THR A 143 -1.95 -2.32 3.68
C THR A 143 -2.93 -3.41 3.27
N GLY A 144 -2.41 -4.57 2.86
CA GLY A 144 -3.22 -5.73 2.49
C GLY A 144 -3.45 -6.70 3.64
N VAL A 145 -4.72 -6.94 3.97
CA VAL A 145 -5.17 -7.96 4.94
C VAL A 145 -6.08 -8.94 4.23
N ARG A 146 -5.85 -10.23 4.43
CA ARG A 146 -6.72 -11.30 3.95
C ARG A 146 -7.48 -11.92 5.13
N PRO A 147 -8.74 -11.53 5.38
CA PRO A 147 -9.59 -12.16 6.37
C PRO A 147 -9.67 -13.67 6.20
N ARG A 148 -9.83 -14.37 7.33
CA ARG A 148 -9.98 -15.83 7.38
C ARG A 148 -11.31 -16.29 6.79
N TYR A 149 -12.37 -15.51 6.97
CA TYR A 149 -13.72 -15.83 6.50
C TYR A 149 -14.21 -14.79 5.48
N SER A 150 -14.93 -15.26 4.47
CA SER A 150 -15.46 -14.40 3.39
C SER A 150 -16.41 -13.31 3.90
N ARG A 151 -17.22 -13.64 4.91
CA ARG A 151 -18.15 -12.70 5.57
C ARG A 151 -17.46 -11.47 6.19
N ASP A 152 -16.18 -11.59 6.52
CA ASP A 152 -15.44 -10.53 7.20
C ASP A 152 -14.78 -9.57 6.21
N LEU A 153 -14.78 -9.88 4.90
CA LEU A 153 -14.31 -8.94 3.87
C LEU A 153 -15.12 -7.64 3.88
N ASP A 154 -16.46 -7.73 3.77
CA ASP A 154 -17.32 -6.53 3.70
C ASP A 154 -17.30 -5.79 5.03
N ARG A 155 -17.42 -6.55 6.13
CA ARG A 155 -17.40 -5.99 7.49
C ARG A 155 -16.16 -5.14 7.75
N LEU A 156 -14.98 -5.64 7.36
CA LEU A 156 -13.73 -4.91 7.56
C LEU A 156 -13.66 -3.64 6.70
N VAL A 157 -14.14 -3.71 5.46
CA VAL A 157 -14.22 -2.54 4.56
C VAL A 157 -15.16 -1.49 5.13
N ASP A 158 -16.38 -1.90 5.51
CA ASP A 158 -17.42 -1.00 6.02
C ASP A 158 -16.98 -0.35 7.34
N ALA A 159 -16.39 -1.13 8.25
CA ALA A 159 -15.93 -0.61 9.53
C ALA A 159 -14.82 0.44 9.35
N VAL A 160 -13.86 0.21 8.45
CA VAL A 160 -12.80 1.19 8.17
C VAL A 160 -13.36 2.42 7.45
N ASN A 161 -14.24 2.25 6.47
CA ASN A 161 -14.84 3.37 5.73
C ASN A 161 -15.79 4.23 6.58
N THR A 162 -16.38 3.66 7.64
CA THR A 162 -17.17 4.42 8.61
C THR A 162 -16.30 5.35 9.46
N LEU A 163 -15.04 4.98 9.68
CA LEU A 163 -14.08 5.76 10.46
C LEU A 163 -13.27 6.75 9.63
N ALA A 164 -13.07 6.44 8.34
CA ALA A 164 -12.36 7.31 7.43
C ALA A 164 -13.08 8.67 7.36
N PRO A 165 -12.38 9.80 7.57
CA PRO A 165 -12.93 11.13 7.35
C PRO A 165 -13.45 11.18 5.90
N GLY A 166 -14.77 11.32 5.75
CA GLY A 166 -15.43 11.06 4.49
C GLY A 166 -14.92 11.92 3.34
N GLU A 167 -14.17 11.29 2.42
CA GLU A 167 -14.16 11.64 1.00
C GLU A 167 -14.23 10.35 0.18
N PRO A 168 -15.43 9.97 -0.30
CA PRO A 168 -15.55 9.00 -1.38
C PRO A 168 -15.13 9.67 -2.69
N SER A 169 -13.87 9.54 -3.10
CA SER A 169 -13.35 9.98 -4.42
C SER A 169 -11.95 9.35 -4.63
N ALA A 170 -11.61 8.59 -5.66
CA ALA A 170 -12.18 8.29 -6.97
C ALA A 170 -11.82 6.83 -7.36
N PRO A 171 -12.48 6.22 -8.35
CA PRO A 171 -12.06 4.93 -8.91
C PRO A 171 -10.58 5.00 -9.36
N PRO A 172 -9.79 3.91 -9.23
CA PRO A 172 -8.47 3.87 -9.83
C PRO A 172 -8.61 4.11 -11.33
N ASP A 173 -7.74 4.97 -11.86
CA ASP A 173 -7.60 5.29 -13.27
C ASP A 173 -7.99 4.09 -14.15
N ALA A 174 -9.16 4.22 -14.80
CA ALA A 174 -9.44 3.42 -15.96
C ALA A 174 -8.26 3.62 -16.93
N PRO A 175 -7.75 2.55 -17.57
CA PRO A 175 -6.75 2.70 -18.60
C PRO A 175 -7.23 3.75 -19.59
N THR A 176 -6.42 4.79 -19.80
CA THR A 176 -6.58 5.76 -20.88
C THR A 176 -6.60 5.00 -22.19
N ALA A 177 -7.78 4.56 -22.61
CA ALA A 177 -8.06 4.27 -23.99
C ALA A 177 -8.35 5.63 -24.65
N PRO A 178 -7.59 6.05 -25.67
CA PRO A 178 -7.97 7.19 -26.47
C PRO A 178 -9.24 6.79 -27.24
N LEU A 179 -10.38 7.33 -26.84
CA LEU A 179 -11.49 7.52 -27.76
C LEU A 179 -11.28 8.88 -28.40
N ASP A 180 -10.55 8.87 -29.52
CA ASP A 180 -10.61 9.98 -30.46
C ASP A 180 -12.07 10.24 -30.83
N SER A 181 -12.43 11.51 -30.68
CA SER A 181 -13.76 12.06 -30.81
C SER A 181 -14.35 11.96 -32.23
N PRO A 182 -15.68 12.09 -32.36
CA PRO A 182 -16.41 12.01 -33.61
C PRO A 182 -16.39 13.35 -34.36
N ALA A 183 -16.14 13.35 -35.66
CA ALA A 183 -16.66 14.37 -36.58
C ALA A 183 -16.40 13.96 -38.04
N GLY A 184 -17.47 13.77 -38.81
CA GLY A 184 -17.37 13.48 -40.24
C GLY A 184 -18.72 13.47 -40.93
N THR A 185 -19.56 14.48 -40.68
CA THR A 185 -20.72 14.76 -41.54
C THR A 185 -20.21 15.17 -42.91
N THR A 186 -20.19 14.25 -43.87
CA THR A 186 -20.06 14.60 -45.29
C THR A 186 -21.48 14.76 -45.85
N GLN A 187 -21.94 16.00 -45.89
CA GLN A 187 -23.03 16.43 -46.77
C GLN A 187 -22.39 17.00 -48.05
N LYS A 188 -22.48 16.29 -49.17
CA LYS A 188 -22.53 16.90 -50.52
C LYS A 188 -22.92 15.85 -51.57
N GLY A 189 -24.06 16.02 -52.23
CA GLY A 189 -24.50 15.09 -53.27
C GLY A 189 -25.84 15.38 -53.94
N GLN A 190 -26.13 16.64 -54.31
CA GLN A 190 -26.92 16.99 -55.51
C GLN A 190 -26.80 18.51 -55.73
N PRO A 191 -26.66 19.01 -56.98
CA PRO A 191 -27.71 18.92 -57.99
C PRO A 191 -27.28 18.62 -59.45
N THR A 192 -28.26 18.09 -60.19
CA THR A 192 -28.65 18.27 -61.61
C THR A 192 -27.62 18.19 -62.76
N ALA A 193 -27.82 17.20 -63.63
CA ALA A 193 -28.06 17.37 -65.07
C ALA A 193 -28.92 16.20 -65.57
#